data_AF-I0PY75-F1
#
_entry.id   AF-I0PY75-F1
#
_cell.length_a   1.000
_cell.length_b   1.000
_cell.length_c   1.000
_cell.angle_alpha   90.00
_cell.angle_beta   90.00
_cell.angle_gamma   90.00
#
_symmetry.space_group_name_H-M   'P 1'
#
loop_
_entity.id
_entity.type
_entity.pdbx_description
1 polymer ?
#
loop_
_entity_poly.entity_id
_entity_poly.type
_entity_poly.pdbx_seq_one_letter_code
_entity_poly.pdbx_strand_id
1 'polypeptide(L)'
;MKKIYLLYIVLISLATTSLIGCSDWTESEAKTFPESIVSDEYYAALRAYKQTDHQVAFGWFGGWSGEGAYMKSSLAGIPDSVDIVSIWGNWS
;
A
#
# COMPACT_ATOMS: atom_id res chain seq x y z
N MET A 1 8.43 36.65 -41.53
CA MET A 1 7.75 37.17 -40.32
C MET A 1 6.92 36.09 -39.60
N LYS A 2 5.98 35.38 -40.25
CA LYS A 2 5.14 34.32 -39.64
C LYS A 2 5.89 33.21 -38.87
N LYS A 3 7.06 32.76 -39.38
CA LYS A 3 7.90 31.73 -38.73
C LYS A 3 8.59 32.19 -37.44
N ILE A 4 8.92 33.48 -37.35
CA ILE A 4 9.52 34.09 -36.15
C ILE A 4 8.46 34.20 -35.03
N TYR A 5 7.21 34.53 -35.38
CA TYR A 5 6.09 34.51 -34.42
C TYR A 5 5.79 33.12 -33.88
N LEU A 6 5.85 32.08 -34.73
CA LEU A 6 5.74 30.68 -34.29
C LEU A 6 6.84 30.30 -33.30
N LEU A 7 8.07 30.76 -33.53
CA LEU A 7 9.21 30.51 -32.64
C LEU A 7 9.01 31.18 -31.27
N TYR A 8 8.48 32.40 -31.24
CA TYR A 8 8.12 33.09 -30.00
C TYR A 8 6.98 32.39 -29.24
N ILE A 9 5.96 31.91 -29.95
CA ILE A 9 4.85 31.17 -29.33
C ILE A 9 5.36 29.88 -28.67
N VAL A 10 6.26 29.14 -29.34
CA VAL A 10 6.86 27.92 -28.78
C VAL A 10 7.71 28.24 -27.55
N LEU A 11 8.54 29.28 -27.60
CA LEU A 11 9.36 29.70 -26.46
C LEU A 11 8.51 30.11 -25.25
N ILE A 12 7.42 30.84 -25.48
CA ILE A 12 6.50 31.24 -24.41
C ILE A 12 5.80 30.02 -23.80
N SER A 13 5.37 29.06 -24.63
CA SER A 13 4.72 27.83 -24.14
C SER A 13 5.65 26.94 -23.31
N LEU A 14 6.93 26.87 -23.66
CA LEU A 14 7.92 26.09 -22.92
C LEU A 14 8.30 26.78 -21.59
N ALA A 15 8.30 28.12 -21.56
CA ALA A 15 8.56 28.87 -20.34
C ALA A 15 7.44 28.73 -19.31
N THR A 16 6.17 28.65 -19.74
CA THR A 16 5.02 28.54 -18.83
C THR A 16 4.87 27.15 -18.22
N THR A 17 5.31 26.08 -18.88
CA THR A 17 5.25 24.70 -18.32
C THR A 17 6.12 24.49 -17.09
N SER A 18 7.18 25.28 -16.92
CA SER A 18 8.09 25.19 -15.76
C SER A 18 7.49 25.75 -14.47
N LEU A 19 6.36 26.46 -14.55
CA LEU A 19 5.70 27.13 -13.41
C LEU A 19 4.48 26.38 -12.88
N ILE A 20 4.06 25.28 -13.51
CA ILE A 20 2.87 24.48 -13.14
C ILE A 20 3.29 23.22 -12.34
N GLY A 21 4.38 23.29 -11.59
CA GLY A 21 4.80 22.19 -10.71
C GLY A 21 3.86 22.06 -9.52
N CYS A 22 3.21 20.91 -9.36
CA CYS A 22 2.43 20.61 -8.16
C CYS A 22 3.40 20.37 -7.00
N SER A 23 3.41 21.26 -6.00
CA SER A 23 4.26 21.15 -4.81
C SER A 23 3.85 20.01 -3.87
N ASP A 24 2.70 19.40 -4.12
CA ASP A 24 2.10 18.31 -3.34
C ASP A 24 3.05 17.11 -3.18
N TRP A 25 3.90 16.85 -4.18
CA TRP A 25 4.88 15.76 -4.09
C TRP A 25 6.17 16.14 -3.33
N THR A 26 6.49 17.42 -3.19
CA THR A 26 7.80 17.89 -2.68
C THR A 26 7.85 18.10 -1.18
N GLU A 27 6.70 18.14 -0.50
CA GLU A 27 6.63 18.33 0.94
C GLU A 27 6.45 17.01 1.66
N SER A 28 7.22 16.80 2.74
CA SER A 28 7.05 15.62 3.59
C SER A 28 5.83 15.83 4.48
N GLU A 29 4.69 15.25 4.10
CA GLU A 29 3.52 15.18 4.96
C GLU A 29 3.56 13.93 5.87
N ALA A 30 3.14 14.10 7.12
CA ALA A 30 2.92 12.97 8.02
C ALA A 30 1.68 12.22 7.54
N LYS A 31 1.87 11.04 6.94
CA LYS A 31 0.74 10.15 6.64
C LYS A 31 0.06 9.76 7.94
N THR A 32 -1.15 10.26 8.12
CA THR A 32 -2.06 9.76 9.14
C THR A 32 -2.54 8.41 8.66
N PHE A 33 -1.96 7.35 9.22
CA PHE A 33 -2.55 6.03 9.07
C PHE A 33 -3.90 6.06 9.78
N PRO A 34 -4.95 5.44 9.19
CA PRO A 34 -6.20 5.30 9.89
C PRO A 34 -5.93 4.70 11.26
N GLU A 35 -6.61 5.23 12.28
CA GLU A 35 -6.60 4.65 13.61
C GLU A 35 -6.88 3.15 13.45
N SER A 36 -6.06 2.35 14.11
CA SER A 36 -6.11 0.90 14.13
C SER A 36 -7.57 0.43 14.04
N ILE A 37 -7.99 -0.08 12.87
CA ILE A 37 -9.36 -0.56 12.64
C ILE A 37 -9.46 -1.93 13.32
N VAL A 38 -9.31 -1.97 14.64
CA VAL A 38 -9.27 -3.19 15.45
C VAL A 38 -10.50 -3.29 16.35
N SER A 39 -11.64 -2.86 15.83
CA SER A 39 -12.91 -3.07 16.53
C SER A 39 -13.34 -4.53 16.43
N ASP A 40 -14.14 -4.97 17.40
CA ASP A 40 -14.77 -6.30 17.34
C ASP A 40 -15.66 -6.46 16.09
N GLU A 41 -16.30 -5.37 15.66
CA GLU A 41 -17.11 -5.31 14.44
C GLU A 41 -16.27 -5.58 13.19
N TYR A 42 -15.07 -5.01 13.10
CA TYR A 42 -14.14 -5.27 12.01
C TYR A 42 -13.77 -6.76 11.92
N TYR A 43 -13.36 -7.36 13.04
CA TYR A 43 -13.03 -8.79 13.07
C TYR A 43 -14.24 -9.69 12.82
N ALA A 44 -15.44 -9.27 13.23
CA ALA A 44 -16.68 -9.98 12.90
C ALA A 44 -16.95 -9.94 11.38
N ALA A 45 -16.77 -8.80 10.73
CA ALA A 45 -16.90 -8.64 9.29
C ALA A 45 -15.87 -9.48 8.52
N LEU A 46 -14.60 -9.49 8.97
CA LEU A 46 -13.56 -10.34 8.38
C LEU A 46 -13.89 -11.83 8.48
N ARG A 47 -14.35 -12.29 9.65
CA ARG A 47 -14.79 -13.68 9.83
C ARG A 47 -15.97 -14.02 8.92
N ALA A 48 -16.93 -13.10 8.77
CA ALA A 48 -18.05 -13.28 7.85
C ALA A 48 -17.57 -13.36 6.39
N TYR A 49 -16.66 -12.48 5.96
CA TYR A 49 -16.05 -12.49 4.64
C TYR A 49 -15.37 -13.82 4.32
N LYS A 50 -14.57 -14.36 5.25
CA LYS A 50 -13.88 -15.66 5.06
C LYS A 50 -14.83 -16.86 4.96
N GLN A 51 -16.11 -16.71 5.31
CA GLN A 51 -17.13 -17.76 5.14
C GLN A 51 -17.90 -17.63 3.82
N THR A 52 -17.73 -16.54 3.07
CA THR A 52 -18.36 -16.36 1.76
C THR A 52 -17.69 -17.22 0.69
N ASP A 53 -18.34 -17.41 -0.46
CA ASP A 53 -17.68 -17.96 -1.64
C ASP A 53 -16.74 -16.91 -2.24
N HIS A 54 -15.44 -17.10 -2.07
CA HIS A 54 -14.39 -16.19 -2.52
C HIS A 54 -13.13 -16.96 -2.93
N GLN A 55 -12.23 -16.29 -3.63
CA GLN A 55 -10.94 -16.88 -3.98
C GLN A 55 -10.06 -16.99 -2.73
N VAL A 56 -9.71 -18.23 -2.37
CA VAL A 56 -8.87 -18.54 -1.22
C VAL A 56 -7.42 -18.12 -1.50
N ALA A 57 -6.85 -17.32 -0.60
CA ALA A 57 -5.43 -16.97 -0.63
C ALA A 57 -4.62 -17.89 0.28
N PHE A 58 -3.64 -18.57 -0.31
CA PHE A 58 -2.72 -19.49 0.37
C PHE A 58 -1.26 -19.02 0.27
N GLY A 59 -0.46 -19.26 1.32
CA GLY A 59 0.98 -19.00 1.28
C GLY A 59 1.81 -19.89 2.21
N TRP A 60 3.10 -19.98 1.92
CA TRP A 60 4.09 -20.56 2.83
C TRP A 60 4.70 -19.46 3.68
N PHE A 61 4.51 -19.54 5.01
CA PHE A 61 5.01 -18.56 5.96
C PHE A 61 6.24 -19.12 6.67
N GLY A 62 7.42 -18.61 6.29
CA GLY A 62 8.70 -19.01 6.86
C GLY A 62 9.17 -18.10 7.98
N GLY A 63 9.98 -18.64 8.90
CA GLY A 63 10.60 -17.84 9.97
C GLY A 63 9.61 -17.33 11.02
N TRP A 64 8.48 -18.03 11.20
CA TRP A 64 7.60 -17.81 12.34
C TRP A 64 8.32 -18.17 13.64
N SER A 65 8.47 -17.19 14.53
CA SER A 65 9.04 -17.40 15.87
C SER A 65 7.98 -17.43 16.98
N GLY A 66 6.82 -16.83 16.74
CA GLY A 66 5.80 -16.64 17.79
C GLY A 66 6.26 -15.70 18.93
N GLU A 67 7.40 -15.04 18.78
CA GLU A 67 8.05 -14.25 19.84
C GLU A 67 8.29 -12.80 19.41
N GLY A 68 8.08 -11.87 20.35
CA GLY A 68 8.37 -10.45 20.19
C GLY A 68 7.31 -9.64 19.42
N ALA A 69 7.51 -8.33 19.36
CA ALA A 69 6.61 -7.38 18.66
C ALA A 69 6.98 -7.18 17.18
N TYR A 70 7.69 -8.14 16.57
CA TYR A 70 8.18 -8.02 15.20
C TYR A 70 7.19 -8.61 14.21
N MET A 71 6.45 -7.75 13.49
CA MET A 71 5.36 -8.18 12.59
C MET A 71 5.81 -9.17 11.52
N LYS A 72 7.05 -9.07 11.02
CA LYS A 72 7.58 -9.96 9.98
C LYS A 72 7.61 -11.43 10.40
N SER A 73 7.79 -11.73 11.69
CA SER A 73 7.86 -13.10 12.23
C SER A 73 6.59 -13.52 12.99
N SER A 74 5.53 -12.70 12.96
CA SER A 74 4.26 -12.94 13.66
C SER A 74 3.13 -13.23 12.68
N LEU A 75 2.22 -14.14 13.05
CA LEU A 75 1.01 -14.41 12.27
C LEU A 75 0.06 -13.20 12.22
N ALA A 76 0.09 -12.34 13.25
CA ALA A 76 -0.68 -11.09 13.25
C ALA A 76 -0.16 -10.05 12.24
N GLY A 77 1.03 -10.26 11.68
CA GLY A 77 1.57 -9.42 10.61
C GLY A 77 1.17 -9.86 9.20
N ILE A 78 0.43 -10.97 9.07
CA ILE A 78 -0.08 -11.46 7.78
C ILE A 78 -1.28 -10.60 7.36
N PRO A 79 -1.44 -10.27 6.06
CA PRO A 79 -2.62 -9.55 5.60
C PRO A 79 -3.93 -10.28 5.94
N ASP A 80 -4.95 -9.55 6.38
CA ASP A 80 -6.23 -10.13 6.80
C ASP A 80 -6.98 -10.88 5.69
N SER A 81 -6.70 -10.56 4.43
CA SER A 81 -7.21 -11.23 3.24
C SER A 81 -6.59 -12.61 2.97
N VAL A 82 -5.62 -13.04 3.78
CA VAL A 82 -5.04 -14.39 3.68
C VAL A 82 -5.89 -15.38 4.48
N ASP A 83 -6.23 -16.50 3.86
CA ASP A 83 -7.11 -17.51 4.45
C ASP A 83 -6.33 -18.63 5.11
N ILE A 84 -5.28 -19.10 4.43
CA ILE A 84 -4.53 -20.29 4.85
C ILE A 84 -3.04 -20.00 4.71
N VAL A 85 -2.28 -20.35 5.75
CA VAL A 85 -0.82 -20.38 5.66
C VAL A 85 -0.27 -21.72 6.12
N SER A 86 0.73 -22.22 5.40
CA SER A 86 1.55 -23.34 5.85
C SER A 86 2.81 -22.78 6.49
N ILE A 87 3.05 -23.12 7.75
CA ILE A 87 4.31 -22.78 8.42
C ILE A 87 5.43 -23.57 7.76
N TRP A 88 6.44 -22.88 7.24
CA TRP A 88 7.56 -23.47 6.52
C TRP A 88 8.87 -23.27 7.29
N GLY A 89 9.71 -24.30 7.36
CA GLY A 89 11.04 -24.19 7.96
C GLY A 89 11.12 -24.36 9.47
N ASN A 90 10.05 -24.80 10.15
CA ASN A 90 10.14 -25.28 11.54
C ASN A 90 10.68 -26.73 11.54
N TRP A 91 11.87 -26.91 11.00
CA TRP A 91 12.58 -28.18 10.91
C TRP A 91 13.53 -28.30 12.11
N SER A 92 12.95 -28.39 13.30
CA SER A 92 13.69 -28.85 14.48
C SER A 92 13.96 -30.35 14.40
#